data_AF-E6MFW4-F1
#
_entry.id   AF-E6MFW4-F1
#
_cell.length_a   1.000
_cell.length_b   1.000
_cell.length_c   1.000
_cell.angle_alpha   90.00
_cell.angle_beta   90.00
_cell.angle_gamma   90.00
#
_symmetry.space_group_name_H-M   'P 1'
#
loop_
_entity.id
_entity.type
_entity.pdbx_description
1 polymer ?
#
loop_
_entity_poly.entity_id
_entity_poly.type
_entity_poly.pdbx_seq_one_letter_code
_entity_poly.pdbx_strand_id
1 'polypeptide(L)'
;MGKIKLDVGTNFDPALLDFIEKTDTRGQIVSMFGKLKTDIVGGGRASVALNEVSLDEVARYNARCRSMGIDFNYLLNTLTLQNRDIIPEDHRRLVEFIGTLSDMGIRWLTVCSPYLLQLVKRQFPHIKVTIGIYAFVGSLSKAKSWVEMGADELTLTENCTRNFDLLEAMLQTYRDRNVKIRIIANNGCLHDCPYALNHAGAVSASSLMGSRSQKNYFDFSLVNCYARKVTHPANMIASDWIRPEDQHYYEALCKRTGNDRLVLKLVERTKSTAFLCRVVKAYIEEKYEGNLLDIMNWIGNDSANSQKQFDVAGYVQSLRAGKIDMDTLIRYSAFFALPDIYIDNQKLDGFLEHFIRDYQCDRKSCRLESAPAGKPTKCDCTYCREWAKKAVSIDNTKQKAYQKWIENARILKDKFNTSEIFNPVKTEER
;
A
#
# COMPACT_ATOMS: atom_id res chain seq x y z
N MET A 1 18.07 -14.90 17.92
CA MET A 1 17.05 -14.34 17.02
C MET A 1 17.68 -13.23 16.21
N GLY A 2 17.49 -13.25 14.90
CA GLY A 2 18.11 -12.32 13.96
C GLY A 2 17.33 -11.01 13.79
N LYS A 3 17.83 -10.17 12.89
CA LYS A 3 17.14 -8.95 12.44
C LYS A 3 15.81 -9.26 11.76
N ILE A 4 14.86 -8.32 11.86
CA ILE A 4 13.56 -8.47 11.22
C ILE A 4 13.73 -8.63 9.70
N LYS A 5 12.89 -9.48 9.11
CA LYS A 5 12.94 -9.80 7.67
C LYS A 5 12.05 -8.84 6.87
N LEU A 6 12.45 -8.58 5.62
CA LEU A 6 11.86 -7.60 4.72
C LEU A 6 11.26 -8.27 3.48
N ASP A 7 10.05 -7.83 3.08
CA ASP A 7 9.37 -8.14 1.82
C ASP A 7 9.25 -6.85 0.99
N VAL A 8 9.91 -6.78 -0.17
CA VAL A 8 10.13 -5.51 -0.90
C VAL A 8 9.40 -5.48 -2.24
N GLY A 9 8.72 -4.37 -2.56
CA GLY A 9 8.08 -4.18 -3.84
C GLY A 9 9.10 -4.04 -4.97
N THR A 10 8.85 -4.69 -6.11
CA THR A 10 9.72 -4.54 -7.29
C THR A 10 9.05 -3.76 -8.43
N ASN A 11 9.83 -2.94 -9.10
CA ASN A 11 9.49 -2.29 -10.37
C ASN A 11 9.98 -3.10 -11.59
N PHE A 12 10.49 -4.31 -11.37
CA PHE A 12 11.11 -5.25 -12.32
C PHE A 12 12.43 -4.82 -12.95
N ASP A 13 13.05 -3.73 -12.48
CA ASP A 13 14.38 -3.31 -12.91
C ASP A 13 15.46 -4.19 -12.23
N PRO A 14 16.31 -4.92 -12.98
CA PRO A 14 17.39 -5.72 -12.41
C PRO A 14 18.37 -4.91 -11.55
N ALA A 15 18.53 -3.60 -11.80
CA ALA A 15 19.43 -2.75 -11.02
C ALA A 15 19.03 -2.67 -9.53
N LEU A 16 17.75 -2.89 -9.19
CA LEU A 16 17.31 -3.02 -7.80
C LEU A 16 17.91 -4.27 -7.14
N LEU A 17 17.94 -5.40 -7.86
CA LEU A 17 18.53 -6.65 -7.34
C LEU A 17 20.04 -6.52 -7.19
N ASP A 18 20.71 -5.88 -8.16
CA ASP A 18 22.15 -5.62 -8.07
C ASP A 18 22.51 -4.71 -6.90
N PHE A 19 21.63 -3.76 -6.55
CA PHE A 19 21.78 -2.95 -5.34
C PHE A 19 21.58 -3.79 -4.07
N ILE A 20 20.54 -4.62 -4.02
CA ILE A 20 20.25 -5.51 -2.88
C ILE A 20 21.41 -6.49 -2.64
N GLU A 21 21.93 -7.14 -3.68
CA GLU A 21 23.06 -8.07 -3.61
C GLU A 21 24.30 -7.44 -2.97
N LYS A 22 24.52 -6.15 -3.22
CA LYS A 22 25.65 -5.38 -2.67
C LYS A 22 25.42 -4.87 -1.26
N THR A 23 24.17 -4.60 -0.88
CA THR A 23 23.84 -3.86 0.36
C THR A 23 23.29 -4.74 1.47
N ASP A 24 22.53 -5.79 1.15
CA ASP A 24 21.92 -6.68 2.13
C ASP A 24 22.87 -7.80 2.60
N THR A 25 23.95 -7.39 3.27
CA THR A 25 24.96 -8.31 3.81
C THR A 25 24.43 -9.25 4.90
N ARG A 26 23.25 -8.97 5.46
CA ARG A 26 22.62 -9.73 6.56
C ARG A 26 21.48 -10.64 6.07
N GLY A 27 21.17 -10.65 4.77
CA GLY A 27 20.05 -11.41 4.21
C GLY A 27 18.72 -11.07 4.87
N GLN A 28 18.46 -9.79 5.11
CA GLN A 28 17.19 -9.30 5.66
C GLN A 28 16.07 -9.35 4.63
N ILE A 29 16.37 -9.10 3.36
CA ILE A 29 15.40 -9.18 2.25
C ILE A 29 15.22 -10.65 1.89
N VAL A 30 14.05 -11.17 2.24
CA VAL A 30 13.70 -12.58 2.03
C VAL A 30 12.74 -12.77 0.86
N SER A 31 12.08 -11.70 0.42
CA SER A 31 11.07 -11.76 -0.64
C SER A 31 11.01 -10.45 -1.41
N MET A 32 10.82 -10.57 -2.73
CA MET A 32 10.37 -9.49 -3.62
C MET A 32 8.93 -9.76 -4.04
N PHE A 33 8.13 -8.73 -4.26
CA PHE A 33 6.77 -8.91 -4.78
C PHE A 33 6.42 -7.93 -5.92
N GLY A 34 5.66 -8.45 -6.89
CA GLY A 34 5.27 -7.72 -8.08
C GLY A 34 4.15 -8.43 -8.84
N LYS A 35 3.64 -7.76 -9.87
CA LYS A 35 2.72 -8.37 -10.84
C LYS A 35 2.73 -7.60 -12.16
N LEU A 36 2.14 -8.18 -13.19
CA LEU A 36 1.90 -7.50 -14.45
C LEU A 36 1.03 -6.24 -14.26
N LYS A 37 1.19 -5.27 -15.15
CA LYS A 37 0.32 -4.06 -15.26
C LYS A 37 -1.16 -4.44 -15.30
N THR A 38 -1.48 -5.50 -16.04
CA THR A 38 -2.82 -6.05 -16.21
C THR A 38 -2.76 -7.57 -16.34
N ASP A 39 -3.64 -8.27 -15.65
CA ASP A 39 -3.84 -9.71 -15.77
C ASP A 39 -5.31 -10.08 -15.58
N ILE A 40 -5.62 -11.37 -15.63
CA ILE A 40 -7.00 -11.89 -15.55
C ILE A 40 -7.64 -11.77 -14.15
N VAL A 41 -6.87 -11.38 -13.12
CA VAL A 41 -7.35 -11.29 -11.73
C VAL A 41 -7.50 -9.83 -11.27
N GLY A 42 -6.62 -8.93 -11.71
CA GLY A 42 -6.52 -7.58 -11.14
C GLY A 42 -5.79 -7.58 -9.79
N GLY A 43 -5.64 -6.41 -9.16
CA GLY A 43 -4.86 -6.28 -7.93
C GLY A 43 -4.92 -4.89 -7.28
N GLY A 44 -4.10 -4.69 -6.23
CA GLY A 44 -4.17 -3.51 -5.36
C GLY A 44 -3.53 -2.21 -5.87
N ARG A 45 -3.39 -2.04 -7.20
CA ARG A 45 -2.93 -0.80 -7.84
C ARG A 45 -3.65 -0.65 -9.18
N ALA A 46 -3.99 0.58 -9.55
CA ALA A 46 -4.54 0.87 -10.87
C ALA A 46 -3.48 0.58 -11.96
N SER A 47 -3.91 0.03 -13.10
CA SER A 47 -3.02 -0.29 -14.23
C SER A 47 -2.24 0.92 -14.71
N VAL A 48 -2.86 2.11 -14.67
CA VAL A 48 -2.27 3.37 -15.12
C VAL A 48 -1.03 3.79 -14.34
N ALA A 49 -0.76 3.19 -13.17
CA ALA A 49 0.39 3.52 -12.31
C ALA A 49 1.46 2.41 -12.29
N LEU A 50 1.25 1.29 -12.98
CA LEU A 50 2.17 0.15 -13.00
C LEU A 50 3.04 0.19 -14.27
N ASN A 51 4.30 -0.22 -14.12
CA ASN A 51 5.21 -0.39 -15.24
C ASN A 51 4.73 -1.53 -16.15
N GLU A 52 4.93 -1.36 -17.45
CA GLU A 52 4.69 -2.42 -18.41
C GLU A 52 5.85 -3.42 -18.37
N VAL A 53 5.50 -4.70 -18.21
CA VAL A 53 6.45 -5.80 -18.09
C VAL A 53 5.78 -7.05 -18.66
N SER A 54 6.55 -7.86 -19.39
CA SER A 54 6.12 -9.13 -19.96
C SER A 54 6.26 -10.28 -18.95
N LEU A 55 5.57 -11.40 -19.22
CA LEU A 55 5.73 -12.61 -18.43
C LEU A 55 7.17 -13.17 -18.46
N ASP A 56 7.87 -13.04 -19.60
CA ASP A 56 9.26 -13.48 -19.72
C ASP A 56 10.20 -12.65 -18.85
N GLU A 57 9.96 -11.33 -18.76
CA GLU A 57 10.70 -10.46 -17.84
C GLU A 57 10.43 -10.83 -16.38
N VAL A 58 9.17 -11.13 -16.02
CA VAL A 58 8.83 -11.64 -14.68
C VAL A 58 9.57 -12.96 -14.40
N ALA A 59 9.61 -13.88 -15.34
CA ALA A 59 10.31 -15.16 -15.19
C ALA A 59 11.83 -14.97 -15.01
N ARG A 60 12.46 -14.11 -15.81
CA ARG A 60 13.89 -13.76 -15.66
C ARG A 60 14.17 -13.10 -14.32
N TYR A 61 13.30 -12.19 -13.88
CA TYR A 61 13.43 -11.52 -12.59
C TYR A 61 13.31 -12.52 -11.42
N ASN A 62 12.35 -13.45 -11.49
CA ASN A 62 12.22 -14.54 -10.52
C ASN A 62 13.46 -15.43 -10.49
N ALA A 63 14.01 -15.82 -11.65
CA ALA A 63 15.24 -16.60 -11.73
C ALA A 63 16.41 -15.88 -11.05
N ARG A 64 16.55 -14.56 -11.25
CA ARG A 64 17.57 -13.74 -10.56
C ARG A 64 17.33 -13.70 -9.05
N CYS A 65 16.10 -13.46 -8.58
CA CYS A 65 15.76 -13.52 -7.14
C CYS A 65 16.17 -14.86 -6.52
N ARG A 66 15.82 -15.98 -7.17
CA ARG A 66 16.17 -17.33 -6.71
C ARG A 66 17.68 -17.56 -6.64
N SER A 67 18.46 -17.03 -7.60
CA SER A 67 19.92 -17.14 -7.56
C SER A 67 20.54 -16.45 -6.34
N MET A 68 19.84 -15.47 -5.75
CA MET A 68 20.23 -14.75 -4.54
C MET A 68 19.61 -15.36 -3.26
N GLY A 69 18.83 -16.44 -3.36
CA GLY A 69 18.09 -17.01 -2.23
C GLY A 69 16.89 -16.17 -1.78
N ILE A 70 16.40 -15.26 -2.63
CA ILE A 70 15.26 -14.39 -2.37
C ILE A 70 14.01 -14.98 -3.04
N ASP A 71 12.91 -15.10 -2.28
CA ASP A 71 11.63 -15.55 -2.82
C ASP A 71 11.01 -14.47 -3.75
N PHE A 72 10.23 -14.88 -4.74
CA PHE A 72 9.39 -13.97 -5.52
C PHE A 72 7.91 -14.29 -5.33
N ASN A 73 7.14 -13.29 -4.90
CA ASN A 73 5.72 -13.38 -4.58
C ASN A 73 4.87 -12.64 -5.63
N TYR A 74 4.18 -13.39 -6.49
CA TYR A 74 3.30 -12.81 -7.51
C TYR A 74 1.93 -12.44 -6.90
N LEU A 75 1.42 -11.26 -7.26
CA LEU A 75 0.20 -10.74 -6.66
C LEU A 75 -1.06 -11.06 -7.48
N LEU A 76 -1.93 -11.91 -6.93
CA LEU A 76 -3.31 -12.17 -7.35
C LEU A 76 -4.30 -11.62 -6.31
N ASN A 77 -4.03 -10.40 -5.86
CA ASN A 77 -4.54 -9.85 -4.60
C ASN A 77 -5.73 -8.89 -4.79
N THR A 78 -6.58 -9.15 -5.77
CA THR A 78 -7.82 -8.38 -5.99
C THR A 78 -8.76 -8.47 -4.78
N LEU A 79 -9.54 -7.41 -4.52
CA LEU A 79 -10.60 -7.43 -3.51
C LEU A 79 -11.73 -8.39 -3.91
N THR A 80 -12.04 -8.47 -5.21
CA THR A 80 -13.12 -9.31 -5.74
C THR A 80 -12.71 -9.90 -7.09
N LEU A 81 -13.11 -11.16 -7.33
CA LEU A 81 -12.94 -11.83 -8.61
C LEU A 81 -14.08 -11.53 -9.59
N GLN A 82 -15.05 -10.68 -9.19
CA GLN A 82 -16.24 -10.36 -9.97
C GLN A 82 -17.00 -11.63 -10.43
N ASN A 83 -17.01 -12.67 -9.58
CA ASN A 83 -17.59 -13.98 -9.85
C ASN A 83 -16.99 -14.70 -11.07
N ARG A 84 -15.83 -14.27 -11.59
CA ARG A 84 -15.15 -14.97 -12.69
C ARG A 84 -14.64 -16.35 -12.29
N ASP A 85 -14.44 -16.58 -11.00
CA ASP A 85 -14.03 -17.85 -10.43
C ASP A 85 -15.10 -18.96 -10.50
N ILE A 86 -16.37 -18.60 -10.70
CA ILE A 86 -17.49 -19.54 -10.88
C ILE A 86 -17.94 -19.68 -12.35
N ILE A 87 -17.40 -18.86 -13.26
CA ILE A 87 -17.66 -18.97 -14.70
C ILE A 87 -16.67 -19.99 -15.28
N PRO A 88 -17.12 -21.11 -15.88
CA PRO A 88 -16.23 -22.22 -16.27
C PRO A 88 -15.04 -21.81 -17.17
N GLU A 89 -15.26 -20.92 -18.13
CA GLU A 89 -14.22 -20.45 -19.06
C GLU A 89 -13.17 -19.59 -18.35
N ASP A 90 -13.61 -18.66 -17.52
CA ASP A 90 -12.72 -17.77 -16.77
C ASP A 90 -12.00 -18.54 -15.65
N HIS A 91 -12.67 -19.50 -15.04
CA HIS A 91 -12.08 -20.43 -14.07
C HIS A 91 -10.95 -21.25 -14.70
N ARG A 92 -11.16 -21.83 -15.89
CA ARG A 92 -10.09 -22.55 -16.62
C ARG A 92 -8.88 -21.66 -16.88
N ARG A 93 -9.11 -20.45 -17.39
CA ARG A 93 -8.04 -19.45 -17.62
C ARG A 93 -7.32 -19.05 -16.35
N LEU A 94 -8.03 -18.93 -15.23
CA LEU A 94 -7.46 -18.66 -13.92
C LEU A 94 -6.49 -19.76 -13.48
N VAL A 95 -6.92 -21.02 -13.57
CA VAL A 95 -6.09 -22.18 -13.22
C VAL A 95 -4.88 -22.29 -14.17
N GLU A 96 -5.09 -22.13 -15.48
CA GLU A 96 -4.02 -22.12 -16.49
C GLU A 96 -2.99 -21.01 -16.20
N PHE A 97 -3.43 -19.81 -15.85
CA PHE A 97 -2.52 -18.71 -15.50
C PHE A 97 -1.70 -19.01 -14.24
N ILE A 98 -2.30 -19.59 -13.21
CA ILE A 98 -1.57 -20.04 -12.01
C ILE A 98 -0.56 -21.14 -12.39
N GLY A 99 -0.92 -22.05 -13.30
CA GLY A 99 -0.02 -23.05 -13.88
C GLY A 99 1.18 -22.41 -14.57
N THR A 100 0.95 -21.42 -15.44
CA THR A 100 2.03 -20.65 -16.09
C THR A 100 2.97 -20.01 -15.07
N LEU A 101 2.44 -19.38 -14.01
CA LEU A 101 3.28 -18.82 -12.94
C LEU A 101 4.08 -19.91 -12.21
N SER A 102 3.45 -21.06 -11.94
CA SER A 102 4.11 -22.23 -11.36
C SER A 102 5.28 -22.73 -12.22
N ASP A 103 5.08 -22.85 -13.54
CA ASP A 103 6.07 -23.34 -14.49
C ASP A 103 7.27 -22.39 -14.61
N MET A 104 7.05 -21.08 -14.44
CA MET A 104 8.10 -20.06 -14.31
C MET A 104 8.91 -20.16 -13.01
N GLY A 105 8.60 -21.12 -12.14
CA GLY A 105 9.29 -21.31 -10.87
C GLY A 105 8.82 -20.39 -9.76
N ILE A 106 7.66 -19.71 -9.90
CA ILE A 106 7.10 -18.88 -8.83
C ILE A 106 6.51 -19.80 -7.76
N ARG A 107 6.88 -19.55 -6.49
CA ARG A 107 6.51 -20.40 -5.35
C ARG A 107 5.74 -19.67 -4.26
N TRP A 108 5.48 -18.38 -4.45
CA TRP A 108 4.64 -17.57 -3.58
C TRP A 108 3.58 -16.83 -4.38
N LEU A 109 2.33 -16.91 -3.91
CA LEU A 109 1.22 -16.12 -4.44
C LEU A 109 0.56 -15.34 -3.29
N THR A 110 0.25 -14.07 -3.53
CA THR A 110 -0.61 -13.31 -2.62
C THR A 110 -2.04 -13.29 -3.13
N VAL A 111 -2.99 -13.78 -2.33
CA VAL A 111 -4.43 -13.80 -2.66
C VAL A 111 -5.24 -13.14 -1.54
N CYS A 112 -6.47 -12.71 -1.85
CA CYS A 112 -7.41 -12.18 -0.84
C CYS A 112 -8.72 -12.98 -0.78
N SER A 113 -8.89 -13.99 -1.63
CA SER A 113 -10.09 -14.84 -1.71
C SER A 113 -9.86 -16.16 -0.96
N PRO A 114 -10.77 -16.57 -0.05
CA PRO A 114 -10.74 -17.90 0.58
C PRO A 114 -10.74 -19.03 -0.44
N TYR A 115 -11.50 -18.86 -1.52
CA TYR A 115 -11.58 -19.83 -2.61
C TYR A 115 -10.24 -19.98 -3.33
N LEU A 116 -9.59 -18.87 -3.70
CA LEU A 116 -8.27 -18.92 -4.35
C LEU A 116 -7.22 -19.54 -3.46
N LEU A 117 -7.24 -19.25 -2.15
CA LEU A 117 -6.35 -19.92 -1.20
C LEU A 117 -6.51 -21.44 -1.31
N GLN A 118 -7.72 -21.95 -1.11
CA GLN A 118 -7.96 -23.40 -1.11
C GLN A 118 -7.68 -24.04 -2.47
N LEU A 119 -8.02 -23.35 -3.56
CA LEU A 119 -7.71 -23.80 -4.92
C LEU A 119 -6.21 -23.95 -5.13
N VAL A 120 -5.41 -22.95 -4.76
CA VAL A 120 -3.95 -22.99 -4.88
C VAL A 120 -3.39 -24.10 -4.00
N LYS A 121 -3.80 -24.19 -2.73
CA LYS A 121 -3.29 -25.23 -1.82
C LYS A 121 -3.64 -26.64 -2.29
N ARG A 122 -4.75 -26.83 -3.00
CA ARG A 122 -5.20 -28.15 -3.49
C ARG A 122 -4.58 -28.54 -4.83
N GLN A 123 -4.48 -27.61 -5.78
CA GLN A 123 -4.02 -27.90 -7.14
C GLN A 123 -2.52 -27.63 -7.34
N PHE A 124 -1.93 -26.73 -6.54
CA PHE A 124 -0.53 -26.34 -6.60
C PHE A 124 0.10 -26.36 -5.19
N PRO A 125 0.15 -27.53 -4.52
CA PRO A 125 0.53 -27.65 -3.10
C PRO A 125 1.96 -27.17 -2.79
N HIS A 126 2.84 -27.12 -3.80
CA HIS A 126 4.20 -26.57 -3.70
C HIS A 126 4.25 -25.03 -3.68
N ILE A 127 3.14 -24.35 -3.95
CA ILE A 127 3.02 -22.90 -3.84
C ILE A 127 2.58 -22.53 -2.42
N LYS A 128 3.34 -21.62 -1.81
CA LYS A 128 2.98 -20.96 -0.56
C LYS A 128 2.07 -19.77 -0.84
N VAL A 129 1.12 -19.54 0.07
CA VAL A 129 0.10 -18.51 -0.10
C VAL A 129 0.18 -17.48 1.00
N THR A 130 0.40 -16.22 0.62
CA THR A 130 0.19 -15.08 1.50
C THR A 130 -1.23 -14.56 1.37
N ILE A 131 -1.90 -14.29 2.50
CA ILE A 131 -3.16 -13.56 2.54
C ILE A 131 -2.87 -12.05 2.48
N GLY A 132 -3.41 -11.39 1.46
CA GLY A 132 -3.19 -9.97 1.20
C GLY A 132 -4.01 -9.03 2.10
N ILE A 133 -3.63 -7.74 2.09
CA ILE A 133 -4.24 -6.70 2.92
C ILE A 133 -5.76 -6.58 2.76
N TYR A 134 -6.30 -6.82 1.55
CA TYR A 134 -7.74 -6.73 1.28
C TYR A 134 -8.57 -7.87 1.87
N ALA A 135 -7.92 -8.88 2.47
CA ALA A 135 -8.63 -9.80 3.33
C ALA A 135 -8.98 -9.18 4.69
N PHE A 136 -8.43 -8.00 5.04
CA PHE A 136 -8.64 -7.28 6.31
C PHE A 136 -8.47 -8.17 7.54
N VAL A 137 -7.34 -8.89 7.63
CA VAL A 137 -7.04 -9.75 8.78
C VAL A 137 -6.61 -8.86 9.94
N GLY A 138 -7.50 -8.66 10.92
CA GLY A 138 -7.25 -7.78 12.07
C GLY A 138 -7.67 -8.35 13.42
N SER A 139 -7.94 -9.66 13.49
CA SER A 139 -8.32 -10.34 14.73
C SER A 139 -7.84 -11.78 14.72
N LEU A 140 -7.62 -12.35 15.91
CA LEU A 140 -7.20 -13.75 16.07
C LEU A 140 -8.19 -14.72 15.41
N SER A 141 -9.49 -14.48 15.55
CA SER A 141 -10.54 -15.32 14.96
C SER A 141 -10.46 -15.34 13.43
N LYS A 142 -10.26 -14.17 12.82
CA LYS A 142 -10.11 -14.08 11.36
C LYS A 142 -8.80 -14.71 10.90
N ALA A 143 -7.69 -14.49 11.62
CA ALA A 143 -6.42 -15.16 11.35
C ALA A 143 -6.55 -16.69 11.43
N LYS A 144 -7.24 -17.22 12.45
CA LYS A 144 -7.46 -18.66 12.65
C LYS A 144 -8.15 -19.27 11.44
N SER A 145 -9.21 -18.61 10.96
CA SER A 145 -9.96 -19.05 9.79
C SER A 145 -9.06 -19.18 8.56
N TRP A 146 -8.18 -18.20 8.30
CA TRP A 146 -7.24 -18.23 7.17
C TRP A 146 -6.16 -19.30 7.33
N VAL A 147 -5.61 -19.49 8.53
CA VAL A 147 -4.60 -20.52 8.80
C VAL A 147 -5.19 -21.93 8.68
N GLU A 148 -6.41 -22.15 9.15
CA GLU A 148 -7.12 -23.43 9.01
C GLU A 148 -7.41 -23.78 7.53
N MET A 149 -7.58 -22.77 6.68
CA MET A 149 -7.69 -22.97 5.23
C MET A 149 -6.34 -23.17 4.52
N GLY A 150 -5.21 -23.07 5.23
CA GLY A 150 -3.88 -23.38 4.72
C GLY A 150 -3.02 -22.18 4.32
N ALA A 151 -3.30 -20.99 4.84
CA ALA A 151 -2.44 -19.82 4.65
C ALA A 151 -1.03 -20.02 5.25
N ASP A 152 0.01 -19.65 4.49
CA ASP A 152 1.42 -19.72 4.91
C ASP A 152 1.92 -18.39 5.50
N GLU A 153 1.28 -17.27 5.12
CA GLU A 153 1.58 -15.93 5.63
C GLU A 153 0.32 -15.08 5.69
N LEU A 154 0.20 -14.21 6.69
CA LEU A 154 -0.92 -13.28 6.86
C LEU A 154 -0.43 -11.84 6.81
N THR A 155 -0.85 -11.05 5.82
CA THR A 155 -0.77 -9.59 5.92
C THR A 155 -1.89 -9.08 6.81
N LEU A 156 -1.52 -8.48 7.94
CA LEU A 156 -2.47 -7.83 8.82
C LEU A 156 -2.91 -6.47 8.24
N THR A 157 -4.15 -6.09 8.56
CA THR A 157 -4.71 -4.77 8.21
C THR A 157 -3.90 -3.63 8.85
N GLU A 158 -3.94 -2.45 8.25
CA GLU A 158 -3.05 -1.32 8.55
C GLU A 158 -3.06 -0.91 10.04
N ASN A 159 -4.23 -0.86 10.65
CA ASN A 159 -4.41 -0.48 12.07
C ASN A 159 -3.80 -1.49 13.06
N CYS A 160 -3.45 -2.71 12.62
CA CYS A 160 -2.73 -3.68 13.44
C CYS A 160 -1.23 -3.37 13.58
N THR A 161 -0.64 -2.60 12.65
CA THR A 161 0.80 -2.33 12.61
C THR A 161 1.32 -1.77 13.93
N ARG A 162 0.55 -0.90 14.60
CA ARG A 162 0.92 -0.29 15.89
C ARG A 162 0.24 -0.91 17.11
N ASN A 163 -0.59 -1.95 16.92
CA ASN A 163 -1.28 -2.62 18.02
C ASN A 163 -0.40 -3.75 18.58
N PHE A 164 0.52 -3.40 19.48
CA PHE A 164 1.50 -4.35 20.02
C PHE A 164 0.84 -5.50 20.80
N ASP A 165 -0.28 -5.27 21.48
CA ASP A 165 -1.04 -6.31 22.18
C ASP A 165 -1.58 -7.35 21.20
N LEU A 166 -2.18 -6.91 20.09
CA LEU A 166 -2.66 -7.81 19.04
C LEU A 166 -1.51 -8.54 18.34
N LEU A 167 -0.42 -7.84 18.03
CA LEU A 167 0.76 -8.46 17.40
C LEU A 167 1.38 -9.52 18.31
N GLU A 168 1.50 -9.24 19.60
CA GLU A 168 1.94 -10.21 20.60
C GLU A 168 1.04 -11.44 20.62
N ALA A 169 -0.28 -11.23 20.71
CA ALA A 169 -1.24 -12.32 20.72
C ALA A 169 -1.17 -13.17 19.43
N MET A 170 -1.00 -12.55 18.26
CA MET A 170 -0.82 -13.24 16.99
C MET A 170 0.46 -14.09 16.98
N LEU A 171 1.60 -13.50 17.37
CA LEU A 171 2.89 -14.18 17.40
C LEU A 171 2.92 -15.34 18.41
N GLN A 172 2.28 -15.18 19.57
CA GLN A 172 2.15 -16.26 20.54
C GLN A 172 1.24 -17.39 20.03
N THR A 173 0.07 -17.05 19.47
CA THR A 173 -0.90 -18.03 18.94
C THR A 173 -0.30 -18.92 17.85
N TYR A 174 0.55 -18.36 17.00
CA TYR A 174 1.15 -19.09 15.87
C TYR A 174 2.64 -19.43 16.05
N ARG A 175 3.18 -19.38 17.28
CA ARG A 175 4.60 -19.70 17.55
C ARG A 175 4.99 -21.09 17.07
N ASP A 176 4.17 -22.09 17.37
CA ASP A 176 4.42 -23.50 17.03
C ASP A 176 3.86 -23.89 15.66
N ARG A 177 3.47 -22.89 14.84
CA ARG A 177 2.94 -23.07 13.50
C ARG A 177 3.89 -22.41 12.50
N ASN A 178 4.03 -23.02 11.33
CA ASN A 178 4.83 -22.46 10.25
C ASN A 178 4.05 -21.38 9.47
N VAL A 179 3.60 -20.34 10.17
CA VAL A 179 2.84 -19.21 9.61
C VAL A 179 3.59 -17.92 9.87
N LYS A 180 3.79 -17.12 8.83
CA LYS A 180 4.39 -15.79 8.94
C LYS A 180 3.32 -14.72 9.21
N ILE A 181 3.65 -13.74 10.02
CA ILE A 181 2.85 -12.53 10.22
C ILE A 181 3.54 -11.39 9.49
N ARG A 182 2.81 -10.65 8.66
CA ARG A 182 3.37 -9.56 7.86
C ARG A 182 2.60 -8.26 8.12
N ILE A 183 3.33 -7.19 8.40
CA ILE A 183 2.80 -5.82 8.56
C ILE A 183 3.47 -4.88 7.55
N ILE A 184 2.82 -3.78 7.18
CA ILE A 184 3.36 -2.83 6.20
C ILE A 184 4.04 -1.68 6.95
N ALA A 185 5.31 -1.43 6.66
CA ALA A 185 6.11 -0.46 7.42
C ALA A 185 6.04 0.95 6.82
N ASN A 186 6.10 1.10 5.49
CA ASN A 186 6.11 2.42 4.85
C ASN A 186 4.74 2.82 4.26
N ASN A 187 3.66 2.45 4.96
CA ASN A 187 2.31 2.76 4.52
C ASN A 187 1.89 4.21 4.79
N GLY A 188 1.34 4.87 3.78
CA GLY A 188 0.84 6.24 3.87
C GLY A 188 -0.67 6.35 3.96
N CYS A 189 -1.47 5.29 4.13
CA CYS A 189 -2.94 5.42 4.17
C CYS A 189 -3.42 6.19 5.40
N LEU A 190 -4.61 6.82 5.32
CA LEU A 190 -5.27 7.37 6.50
C LEU A 190 -5.45 6.26 7.54
N HIS A 191 -5.27 6.61 8.82
CA HIS A 191 -5.65 5.73 9.91
C HIS A 191 -7.16 5.52 9.92
N ASP A 192 -7.60 4.27 10.12
CA ASP A 192 -9.00 3.84 10.04
C ASP A 192 -9.75 4.43 8.83
N CYS A 193 -9.14 4.28 7.65
CA CYS A 193 -9.55 4.98 6.44
C CYS A 193 -10.98 4.60 5.99
N PRO A 194 -11.93 5.56 5.95
CA PRO A 194 -13.30 5.28 5.50
C PRO A 194 -13.36 4.97 4.00
N TYR A 195 -12.31 5.28 3.25
CA TYR A 195 -12.23 5.04 1.81
C TYR A 195 -11.59 3.71 1.44
N ALA A 196 -11.08 2.92 2.42
CA ALA A 196 -10.24 1.76 2.14
C ALA A 196 -10.92 0.72 1.22
N LEU A 197 -12.16 0.32 1.54
CA LEU A 197 -12.91 -0.67 0.76
C LEU A 197 -13.25 -0.18 -0.65
N ASN A 198 -13.74 1.07 -0.76
CA ASN A 198 -14.08 1.65 -2.06
C ASN A 198 -12.83 1.78 -2.96
N HIS A 199 -11.74 2.29 -2.41
CA HIS A 199 -10.47 2.41 -3.11
C HIS A 199 -9.94 1.04 -3.55
N ALA A 200 -9.96 0.05 -2.65
CA ALA A 200 -9.54 -1.33 -2.95
C ALA A 200 -10.34 -1.94 -4.10
N GLY A 201 -11.68 -1.80 -4.10
CA GLY A 201 -12.54 -2.29 -5.17
C GLY A 201 -12.26 -1.58 -6.50
N ALA A 202 -12.06 -0.27 -6.45
CA ALA A 202 -11.81 0.53 -7.63
C ALA A 202 -10.47 0.21 -8.31
N VAL A 203 -9.36 0.09 -7.56
CA VAL A 203 -8.05 -0.28 -8.12
C VAL A 203 -8.02 -1.74 -8.59
N SER A 204 -8.76 -2.62 -7.91
CA SER A 204 -8.93 -4.02 -8.31
C SER A 204 -9.60 -4.11 -9.69
N ALA A 205 -10.66 -3.34 -9.91
CA ALA A 205 -11.34 -3.28 -11.20
C ALA A 205 -10.49 -2.58 -12.28
N SER A 206 -9.71 -1.55 -11.93
CA SER A 206 -8.86 -0.84 -12.89
C SER A 206 -7.73 -1.70 -13.45
N SER A 207 -7.17 -2.63 -12.67
CA SER A 207 -6.07 -3.50 -13.13
C SER A 207 -6.53 -4.84 -13.72
N LEU A 208 -7.83 -5.11 -13.75
CA LEU A 208 -8.42 -6.30 -14.33
C LEU A 208 -8.46 -6.21 -15.86
N MET A 209 -7.95 -7.24 -16.53
CA MET A 209 -7.98 -7.32 -18.00
C MET A 209 -9.42 -7.29 -18.53
N GLY A 210 -9.65 -6.43 -19.53
CA GLY A 210 -10.95 -6.23 -20.17
C GLY A 210 -11.93 -5.37 -19.38
N SER A 211 -11.53 -4.81 -18.23
CA SER A 211 -12.39 -3.90 -17.46
C SER A 211 -12.60 -2.56 -18.18
N ARG A 212 -13.84 -2.05 -18.14
CA ARG A 212 -14.18 -0.72 -18.70
C ARG A 212 -13.51 0.44 -17.96
N SER A 213 -13.17 0.26 -16.68
CA SER A 213 -12.51 1.28 -15.85
C SER A 213 -10.97 1.26 -15.96
N GLN A 214 -10.41 0.37 -16.77
CA GLN A 214 -8.95 0.20 -16.91
C GLN A 214 -8.24 1.44 -17.46
N LYS A 215 -8.90 2.20 -18.34
CA LYS A 215 -8.29 3.31 -19.10
C LYS A 215 -8.72 4.69 -18.62
N ASN A 216 -9.76 4.79 -17.78
CA ASN A 216 -10.33 6.06 -17.33
C ASN A 216 -10.75 5.93 -15.86
N TYR A 217 -9.88 6.39 -14.95
CA TYR A 217 -10.07 6.19 -13.52
C TYR A 217 -9.77 7.44 -12.70
N PHE A 218 -10.82 8.21 -12.41
CA PHE A 218 -10.76 9.30 -11.44
C PHE A 218 -10.91 8.75 -10.03
N ASP A 219 -9.84 8.83 -9.25
CA ASP A 219 -9.78 8.24 -7.92
C ASP A 219 -10.32 9.19 -6.86
N PHE A 220 -11.63 9.11 -6.65
CA PHE A 220 -12.32 9.85 -5.59
C PHE A 220 -11.67 9.61 -4.21
N SER A 221 -11.26 8.38 -3.93
CA SER A 221 -10.71 8.00 -2.63
C SER A 221 -9.34 8.63 -2.40
N LEU A 222 -8.45 8.63 -3.40
CA LEU A 222 -7.16 9.31 -3.32
C LEU A 222 -7.31 10.83 -3.23
N VAL A 223 -8.20 11.44 -4.02
CA VAL A 223 -8.43 12.89 -3.96
C VAL A 223 -8.86 13.31 -2.56
N ASN A 224 -9.84 12.61 -1.96
CA ASN A 224 -10.27 12.92 -0.60
C ASN A 224 -9.20 12.62 0.46
N CYS A 225 -8.48 11.50 0.30
CA CYS A 225 -7.39 11.10 1.20
C CYS A 225 -6.28 12.16 1.26
N TYR A 226 -5.76 12.58 0.12
CA TYR A 226 -4.68 13.57 0.05
C TYR A 226 -5.15 14.97 0.42
N ALA A 227 -6.35 15.39 0.00
CA ALA A 227 -6.94 16.66 0.46
C ALA A 227 -6.99 16.74 1.98
N ARG A 228 -7.44 15.66 2.65
CA ARG A 228 -7.49 15.59 4.12
C ARG A 228 -6.10 15.63 4.75
N LYS A 229 -5.10 14.92 4.20
CA LYS A 229 -3.74 14.92 4.75
C LYS A 229 -3.04 16.28 4.63
N VAL A 230 -3.19 16.94 3.49
CA VAL A 230 -2.56 18.26 3.27
C VAL A 230 -3.25 19.33 4.14
N THR A 231 -4.59 19.35 4.18
CA THR A 231 -5.34 20.32 5.01
C THR A 231 -5.22 20.06 6.51
N HIS A 232 -5.05 18.80 6.92
CA HIS A 232 -4.93 18.38 8.31
C HIS A 232 -3.71 17.46 8.48
N PRO A 233 -2.50 18.04 8.61
CA PRO A 233 -1.23 17.30 8.57
C PRO A 233 -1.06 16.20 9.62
N ALA A 234 -1.80 16.29 10.73
CA ALA A 234 -1.82 15.23 11.74
C ALA A 234 -2.28 13.87 11.20
N ASN A 235 -3.03 13.83 10.09
CA ASN A 235 -3.37 12.58 9.41
C ASN A 235 -2.13 11.85 8.84
N MET A 236 -1.06 12.57 8.48
CA MET A 236 0.19 11.95 8.01
C MET A 236 0.94 11.27 9.17
N ILE A 237 0.91 11.85 10.36
CA ILE A 237 1.49 11.24 11.57
C ILE A 237 0.65 10.06 12.05
N ALA A 238 -0.69 10.19 11.98
CA ALA A 238 -1.61 9.12 12.38
C ALA A 238 -1.51 7.88 11.48
N SER A 239 -1.12 8.02 10.22
CA SER A 239 -0.93 6.90 9.27
C SER A 239 -0.05 5.80 9.86
N ASP A 240 -0.40 4.53 9.65
CA ASP A 240 0.22 3.37 10.31
C ASP A 240 1.57 2.95 9.70
N TRP A 241 2.57 3.82 9.86
CA TRP A 241 3.96 3.58 9.46
C TRP A 241 4.87 3.20 10.61
N ILE A 242 6.03 2.63 10.25
CA ILE A 242 7.15 2.28 11.12
C ILE A 242 8.38 2.98 10.56
N ARG A 243 9.11 3.77 11.36
CA ARG A 243 10.39 4.33 10.90
C ARG A 243 11.45 3.24 10.86
N PRO A 244 12.49 3.36 10.02
CA PRO A 244 13.62 2.45 10.05
C PRO A 244 14.24 2.28 11.45
N GLU A 245 14.32 3.37 12.23
CA GLU A 245 14.84 3.40 13.59
C GLU A 245 13.94 2.63 14.58
N ASP A 246 12.64 2.54 14.32
CA ASP A 246 11.66 1.95 15.23
C ASP A 246 11.51 0.42 15.07
N GLN A 247 12.27 -0.20 14.16
CA GLN A 247 12.24 -1.66 13.92
C GLN A 247 12.58 -2.46 15.18
N HIS A 248 13.46 -1.92 16.03
CA HIS A 248 13.90 -2.57 17.27
C HIS A 248 12.75 -2.92 18.23
N TYR A 249 11.65 -2.16 18.22
CA TYR A 249 10.46 -2.48 19.03
C TYR A 249 9.80 -3.78 18.60
N TYR A 250 9.76 -4.04 17.28
CA TYR A 250 9.21 -5.27 16.71
C TYR A 250 10.17 -6.45 16.89
N GLU A 251 11.49 -6.20 16.82
CA GLU A 251 12.50 -7.21 17.15
C GLU A 251 12.42 -7.64 18.62
N ALA A 252 12.22 -6.68 19.54
CA ALA A 252 11.99 -6.95 20.95
C ALA A 252 10.69 -7.75 21.18
N LEU A 253 9.62 -7.42 20.44
CA LEU A 253 8.38 -8.18 20.47
C LEU A 253 8.59 -9.64 20.01
N CYS A 254 9.30 -9.85 18.89
CA CYS A 254 9.66 -11.19 18.43
C CYS A 254 10.44 -11.94 19.51
N LYS A 255 11.43 -11.28 20.15
CA LYS A 255 12.27 -11.89 21.20
C LYS A 255 11.43 -12.32 22.40
N ARG A 256 10.54 -11.45 22.88
CA ARG A 256 9.64 -11.73 24.01
C ARG A 256 8.68 -12.88 23.69
N THR A 257 8.16 -12.91 22.47
CA THR A 257 7.22 -13.94 22.03
C THR A 257 7.90 -15.21 21.54
N GLY A 258 9.24 -15.28 21.47
CA GLY A 258 9.95 -16.46 20.93
C GLY A 258 9.54 -16.83 19.50
N ASN A 259 8.98 -15.90 18.73
CA ASN A 259 8.53 -16.10 17.36
C ASN A 259 9.16 -15.03 16.46
N ASP A 260 10.07 -15.46 15.58
CA ASP A 260 10.81 -14.60 14.64
C ASP A 260 10.15 -14.50 13.25
N ARG A 261 8.92 -15.00 13.09
CA ARG A 261 8.19 -15.02 11.81
C ARG A 261 7.40 -13.73 11.53
N LEU A 262 7.81 -12.60 12.11
CA LEU A 262 7.29 -11.27 11.76
C LEU A 262 8.09 -10.69 10.58
N VAL A 263 7.39 -10.25 9.54
CA VAL A 263 7.98 -9.68 8.32
C VAL A 263 7.48 -8.25 8.12
N LEU A 264 8.38 -7.32 7.82
CA LEU A 264 8.02 -5.98 7.40
C LEU A 264 7.93 -5.91 5.88
N LYS A 265 6.77 -5.47 5.40
CA LYS A 265 6.54 -5.22 3.98
C LYS A 265 6.84 -3.77 3.65
N LEU A 266 7.71 -3.57 2.67
CA LEU A 266 8.04 -2.28 2.07
C LEU A 266 7.32 -2.19 0.72
N VAL A 267 6.31 -1.32 0.63
CA VAL A 267 5.48 -1.13 -0.57
C VAL A 267 6.20 -0.33 -1.65
N GLU A 268 5.47 0.29 -2.59
CA GLU A 268 6.04 1.18 -3.61
C GLU A 268 6.60 0.54 -4.90
N ARG A 269 6.05 -0.61 -5.31
CA ARG A 269 6.33 -1.23 -6.62
C ARG A 269 6.00 -0.37 -7.86
N THR A 270 5.37 0.79 -7.67
CA THR A 270 5.14 1.81 -8.70
C THR A 270 6.22 2.89 -8.67
N LYS A 271 7.35 2.74 -7.98
CA LYS A 271 8.37 3.79 -7.90
C LYS A 271 9.63 3.42 -8.69
N SER A 272 10.48 4.41 -8.91
CA SER A 272 11.77 4.25 -9.57
C SER A 272 12.71 3.37 -8.75
N THR A 273 13.71 2.80 -9.41
CA THR A 273 14.77 2.03 -8.75
C THR A 273 15.50 2.90 -7.71
N ALA A 274 15.75 4.18 -8.01
CA ALA A 274 16.39 5.10 -7.08
C ALA A 274 15.57 5.29 -5.78
N PHE A 275 14.25 5.39 -5.89
CA PHE A 275 13.36 5.43 -4.73
C PHE A 275 13.42 4.12 -3.94
N LEU A 276 13.27 2.98 -4.61
CA LEU A 276 13.28 1.66 -3.97
C LEU A 276 14.61 1.37 -3.26
N CYS A 277 15.75 1.71 -3.89
CA CYS A 277 17.07 1.59 -3.27
C CYS A 277 17.21 2.45 -2.01
N ARG A 278 16.65 3.68 -2.01
CA ARG A 278 16.63 4.56 -0.82
C ARG A 278 15.86 3.93 0.33
N VAL A 279 14.67 3.40 0.05
CA VAL A 279 13.84 2.71 1.04
C VAL A 279 14.55 1.47 1.58
N VAL A 280 15.07 0.62 0.70
CA VAL A 280 15.84 -0.58 1.08
C VAL A 280 17.00 -0.22 1.99
N LYS A 281 17.83 0.75 1.58
CA LYS A 281 18.98 1.21 2.35
C LYS A 281 18.56 1.68 3.75
N ALA A 282 17.54 2.53 3.83
CA ALA A 282 17.07 3.08 5.09
C ALA A 282 16.69 1.97 6.09
N TYR A 283 15.93 0.97 5.65
CA TYR A 283 15.47 -0.13 6.51
C TYR A 283 16.57 -1.14 6.85
N ILE A 284 17.50 -1.43 5.94
CA ILE A 284 18.66 -2.28 6.24
C ILE A 284 19.60 -1.59 7.23
N GLU A 285 19.83 -0.29 7.08
CA GLU A 285 20.69 0.50 7.98
C GLU A 285 19.97 0.91 9.27
N GLU A 286 18.66 0.67 9.37
CA GLU A 286 17.80 1.05 10.50
C GLU A 286 17.88 2.55 10.83
N LYS A 287 18.09 3.37 9.79
CA LYS A 287 18.31 4.81 9.93
C LYS A 287 17.89 5.59 8.68
N TYR A 288 17.24 6.73 8.88
CA TYR A 288 16.98 7.70 7.83
C TYR A 288 17.04 9.13 8.38
N GLU A 289 17.92 9.96 7.82
CA GLU A 289 18.00 11.38 8.13
C GLU A 289 17.33 12.18 7.01
N GLY A 290 16.31 12.98 7.35
CA GLY A 290 15.62 13.85 6.39
C GLY A 290 14.10 13.78 6.50
N ASN A 291 13.44 14.00 5.35
CA ASN A 291 11.99 13.98 5.24
C ASN A 291 11.49 12.53 5.24
N LEU A 292 10.72 12.13 6.26
CA LEU A 292 10.15 10.78 6.32
C LEU A 292 9.35 10.44 5.04
N LEU A 293 8.69 11.42 4.41
CA LEU A 293 7.94 11.19 3.18
C LEU A 293 8.79 10.64 2.03
N ASP A 294 10.11 10.81 2.03
CA ASP A 294 11.01 10.32 0.99
C ASP A 294 11.13 8.78 0.95
N ILE A 295 10.70 8.10 2.02
CA ILE A 295 10.73 6.63 2.13
C ILE A 295 9.33 6.02 2.31
N MET A 296 8.29 6.82 2.15
CA MET A 296 6.88 6.45 2.36
C MET A 296 6.12 6.25 1.05
N ASN A 297 5.00 5.52 1.11
CA ASN A 297 3.97 5.53 0.07
C ASN A 297 3.27 6.88 -0.03
N TRP A 298 3.92 7.82 -0.70
CA TRP A 298 3.48 9.20 -0.89
C TRP A 298 3.54 9.57 -2.39
N ILE A 299 2.54 10.28 -2.89
CA ILE A 299 2.54 10.73 -4.30
C ILE A 299 3.50 11.91 -4.46
N GLY A 300 4.25 11.95 -5.56
CA GLY A 300 5.15 13.07 -5.89
C GLY A 300 6.53 13.04 -5.23
N ASN A 301 6.82 12.11 -4.32
CA ASN A 301 8.14 11.97 -3.66
C ASN A 301 9.22 11.24 -4.50
N ASP A 302 8.93 10.96 -5.77
CA ASP A 302 9.84 10.24 -6.67
C ASP A 302 10.18 11.13 -7.87
N SER A 303 11.16 12.00 -7.66
CA SER A 303 11.58 13.00 -8.65
C SER A 303 12.04 12.37 -9.97
N ALA A 304 12.65 11.19 -9.92
CA ALA A 304 13.11 10.42 -11.08
C ALA A 304 11.96 9.85 -11.93
N ASN A 305 10.74 9.83 -11.39
CA ASN A 305 9.55 9.27 -12.02
C ASN A 305 8.40 10.28 -12.16
N SER A 306 8.62 11.53 -11.72
CA SER A 306 7.63 12.61 -11.62
C SER A 306 6.94 13.00 -12.94
N GLN A 307 7.43 12.51 -14.09
CA GLN A 307 6.88 12.79 -15.42
C GLN A 307 6.46 11.55 -16.22
N LYS A 308 6.77 10.32 -15.79
CA LYS A 308 6.73 9.14 -16.68
C LYS A 308 5.59 8.14 -16.47
N GLN A 309 4.75 8.33 -15.45
CA GLN A 309 4.03 7.16 -14.92
C GLN A 309 2.53 7.12 -15.03
N PHE A 310 1.87 8.19 -15.47
CA PHE A 310 0.44 8.12 -15.73
C PHE A 310 0.21 7.83 -17.21
N ASP A 311 -0.32 6.66 -17.51
CA ASP A 311 -0.86 6.34 -18.83
C ASP A 311 -2.09 7.22 -19.10
N VAL A 312 -1.87 8.33 -19.82
CA VAL A 312 -2.90 9.33 -20.10
C VAL A 312 -3.72 9.01 -21.35
N ALA A 313 -3.39 7.95 -22.09
CA ALA A 313 -4.00 7.68 -23.39
C ALA A 313 -5.53 7.52 -23.29
N GLY A 314 -6.01 6.85 -22.24
CA GLY A 314 -7.43 6.68 -22.02
C GLY A 314 -8.15 7.99 -21.69
N TYR A 315 -7.55 8.87 -20.89
CA TYR A 315 -8.11 10.19 -20.58
C TYR A 315 -8.21 11.06 -21.84
N VAL A 316 -7.17 11.06 -22.69
CA VAL A 316 -7.18 11.77 -23.97
C VAL A 316 -8.29 11.24 -24.88
N GLN A 317 -8.51 9.93 -24.90
CA GLN A 317 -9.61 9.33 -25.66
C GLN A 317 -10.98 9.77 -25.12
N SER A 318 -11.18 9.80 -23.81
CA SER A 318 -12.43 10.26 -23.18
C SER A 318 -12.71 11.72 -23.47
N LEU A 319 -11.66 12.56 -23.46
CA LEU A 319 -11.74 13.96 -23.80
C LEU A 319 -12.20 14.14 -25.25
N ARG A 320 -11.55 13.46 -26.21
CA ARG A 320 -11.93 13.50 -27.63
C ARG A 320 -13.36 13.01 -27.87
N ALA A 321 -13.84 12.09 -27.03
CA ALA A 321 -15.21 11.58 -27.09
C ALA A 321 -16.23 12.46 -26.36
N GLY A 322 -15.84 13.63 -25.81
CA GLY A 322 -16.74 14.52 -25.07
C GLY A 322 -17.25 13.94 -23.74
N LYS A 323 -16.61 12.89 -23.22
CA LYS A 323 -17.01 12.22 -21.97
C LYS A 323 -16.43 12.89 -20.72
N ILE A 324 -15.37 13.67 -20.90
CA ILE A 324 -14.74 14.51 -19.86
C ILE A 324 -14.41 15.85 -20.49
N ASP A 325 -14.40 16.92 -19.70
CA ASP A 325 -13.95 18.23 -20.15
C ASP A 325 -12.46 18.48 -19.83
N MET A 326 -11.87 19.44 -20.54
CA MET A 326 -10.46 19.83 -20.37
C MET A 326 -10.15 20.37 -18.97
N ASP A 327 -11.06 21.16 -18.38
CA ASP A 327 -10.84 21.79 -17.08
C ASP A 327 -10.73 20.70 -15.99
N THR A 328 -11.64 19.73 -15.99
CA THR A 328 -11.60 18.55 -15.13
C THR A 328 -10.26 17.80 -15.24
N LEU A 329 -9.80 17.50 -16.47
CA LEU A 329 -8.56 16.75 -16.66
C LEU A 329 -7.34 17.53 -16.16
N ILE A 330 -7.25 18.83 -16.46
CA ILE A 330 -6.17 19.70 -16.00
C ILE A 330 -6.16 19.77 -14.47
N ARG A 331 -7.32 19.98 -13.84
CA ARG A 331 -7.44 20.05 -12.38
C ARG A 331 -7.02 18.75 -11.72
N TYR A 332 -7.52 17.61 -12.22
CA TYR A 332 -7.20 16.30 -11.67
C TYR A 332 -5.72 15.99 -11.80
N SER A 333 -5.10 16.29 -12.95
CA SER A 333 -3.64 16.16 -13.11
C SER A 333 -2.87 17.08 -12.15
N ALA A 334 -3.29 18.33 -12.01
CA ALA A 334 -2.64 19.30 -11.13
C ALA A 334 -2.80 18.98 -9.64
N PHE A 335 -3.82 18.21 -9.25
CA PHE A 335 -4.05 17.81 -7.86
C PHE A 335 -2.87 16.99 -7.30
N PHE A 336 -2.24 16.15 -8.11
CA PHE A 336 -1.14 15.30 -7.65
C PHE A 336 0.22 16.03 -7.57
N ALA A 337 0.29 17.29 -7.99
CA ALA A 337 1.38 18.20 -7.65
C ALA A 337 1.18 18.75 -6.23
N LEU A 338 1.39 17.88 -5.24
CA LEU A 338 1.17 18.19 -3.83
C LEU A 338 2.10 19.32 -3.34
N PRO A 339 1.69 20.11 -2.34
CA PRO A 339 2.58 21.07 -1.71
C PRO A 339 3.82 20.43 -1.09
N ASP A 340 4.88 21.23 -0.97
CA ASP A 340 6.15 20.83 -0.35
C ASP A 340 5.94 20.61 1.16
N ILE A 341 5.83 19.34 1.55
CA ILE A 341 5.61 18.91 2.93
C ILE A 341 6.86 18.21 3.43
N TYR A 342 7.29 18.57 4.63
CA TYR A 342 8.44 17.99 5.31
C TYR A 342 8.01 17.39 6.65
N ILE A 343 8.29 16.11 6.84
CA ILE A 343 8.15 15.42 8.12
C ILE A 343 9.55 15.10 8.62
N ASP A 344 10.00 15.84 9.63
CA ASP A 344 11.32 15.66 10.23
C ASP A 344 11.41 14.30 10.93
N ASN A 345 12.11 13.35 10.31
CA ASN A 345 12.20 11.97 10.81
C ASN A 345 12.80 11.91 12.22
N GLN A 346 13.81 12.75 12.50
CA GLN A 346 14.54 12.73 13.77
C GLN A 346 13.69 13.29 14.91
N LYS A 347 12.81 14.25 14.63
CA LYS A 347 11.86 14.76 15.65
C LYS A 347 10.81 13.75 16.09
N LEU A 348 10.70 12.60 15.42
CA LEU A 348 9.76 11.52 15.76
C LEU A 348 10.34 10.49 16.74
N ASP A 349 11.56 10.66 17.25
CA ASP A 349 12.12 9.77 18.27
C ASP A 349 11.24 9.69 19.52
N GLY A 350 10.88 8.47 19.90
CA GLY A 350 9.96 8.17 21.00
C GLY A 350 8.47 8.16 20.63
N PHE A 351 8.11 8.44 19.37
CA PHE A 351 6.71 8.45 18.92
C PHE A 351 6.02 7.09 19.10
N LEU A 352 6.73 5.98 18.87
CA LEU A 352 6.10 4.67 18.94
C LEU A 352 5.81 4.21 20.39
N GLU A 353 6.45 4.81 21.39
CA GLU A 353 6.33 4.39 22.80
C GLU A 353 4.91 4.45 23.34
N HIS A 354 4.11 5.42 22.88
CA HIS A 354 2.71 5.54 23.29
C HIS A 354 1.91 4.29 22.94
N PHE A 355 2.08 3.76 21.73
CA PHE A 355 1.33 2.59 21.26
C PHE A 355 1.80 1.28 21.91
N ILE A 356 3.05 1.25 22.39
CA ILE A 356 3.60 0.09 23.11
C ILE A 356 3.09 0.05 24.55
N ARG A 357 2.94 1.21 25.20
CA ARG A 357 2.54 1.31 26.61
C ARG A 357 1.03 1.31 26.80
N ASP A 358 0.30 1.99 25.92
CA ASP A 358 -1.14 2.26 26.05
C ASP A 358 -1.76 2.49 24.67
N TYR A 359 -2.02 1.40 23.95
CA TYR A 359 -2.71 1.46 22.66
C TYR A 359 -4.19 1.83 22.86
N GLN A 360 -4.61 2.94 22.24
CA GLN A 360 -5.97 3.48 22.38
C GLN A 360 -6.67 3.77 21.05
N CYS A 361 -6.05 3.43 19.92
CA CYS A 361 -6.55 3.79 18.59
C CYS A 361 -7.86 3.08 18.20
N ASP A 362 -8.21 1.98 18.87
CA ASP A 362 -9.46 1.25 18.69
C ASP A 362 -10.57 1.68 19.67
N ARG A 363 -10.24 2.51 20.67
CA ARG A 363 -11.15 2.90 21.77
C ARG A 363 -11.42 4.40 21.82
N LYS A 364 -10.56 5.22 21.23
CA LYS A 364 -10.66 6.69 21.23
C LYS A 364 -10.72 7.24 19.82
N SER A 365 -11.48 8.31 19.66
CA SER A 365 -11.55 9.08 18.43
C SER A 365 -10.27 9.90 18.23
N CYS A 366 -9.63 9.76 17.07
CA CYS A 366 -8.47 10.57 16.71
C CYS A 366 -8.88 12.01 16.40
N ARG A 367 -8.53 12.94 17.29
CA ARG A 367 -8.79 14.36 17.13
C ARG A 367 -7.63 15.05 16.42
N LEU A 368 -7.59 14.89 15.10
CA LEU A 368 -6.47 15.29 14.23
C LEU A 368 -6.57 16.74 13.72
N GLU A 369 -7.75 17.36 13.79
CA GLU A 369 -7.97 18.71 13.27
C GLU A 369 -7.52 19.80 14.24
N SER A 370 -7.05 20.93 13.68
CA SER A 370 -6.52 22.08 14.43
C SER A 370 -7.62 22.96 15.02
N ALA A 371 -8.81 22.98 14.42
CA ALA A 371 -9.95 23.79 14.87
C ALA A 371 -10.99 22.94 15.63
N PRO A 372 -11.59 23.41 16.74
CA PRO A 372 -12.46 22.57 17.57
C PRO A 372 -13.90 22.49 17.06
N ALA A 373 -14.46 21.28 17.05
CA ALA A 373 -15.86 21.06 17.42
C ALA A 373 -15.98 20.90 18.96
N GLY A 374 -15.51 21.86 19.76
CA GLY A 374 -15.62 21.86 21.24
C GLY A 374 -14.41 21.34 22.04
N LYS A 375 -14.46 21.28 23.38
CA LYS A 375 -13.34 20.80 24.24
C LYS A 375 -13.13 19.28 24.08
N PRO A 376 -11.89 18.75 24.17
CA PRO A 376 -11.66 17.31 24.15
C PRO A 376 -12.42 16.60 25.27
N THR A 377 -13.02 15.48 24.95
CA THR A 377 -13.70 14.59 25.88
C THR A 377 -12.79 13.42 26.26
N LYS A 378 -13.21 12.60 27.22
CA LYS A 378 -12.50 11.36 27.59
C LYS A 378 -12.37 10.35 26.43
N CYS A 379 -13.19 10.50 25.39
CA CYS A 379 -13.19 9.63 24.22
C CYS A 379 -12.25 10.12 23.12
N ASP A 380 -11.59 11.27 23.29
CA ASP A 380 -10.70 11.84 22.28
C ASP A 380 -9.23 11.53 22.56
N CYS A 381 -8.45 11.32 21.49
CA CYS A 381 -7.00 11.25 21.53
C CYS A 381 -6.40 12.34 20.64
N THR A 382 -5.43 13.10 21.17
CA THR A 382 -4.73 14.17 20.43
C THR A 382 -3.27 13.86 20.17
N TYR A 383 -2.80 12.63 20.49
CA TYR A 383 -1.38 12.27 20.47
C TYR A 383 -0.71 12.61 19.13
N CYS A 384 -1.20 12.05 18.02
CA CYS A 384 -0.65 12.30 16.69
C CYS A 384 -0.69 13.77 16.27
N ARG A 385 -1.67 14.55 16.76
CA ARG A 385 -1.75 15.99 16.50
C ARG A 385 -0.63 16.76 17.20
N GLU A 386 -0.32 16.42 18.44
CA GLU A 386 0.78 17.08 19.16
C GLU A 386 2.14 16.74 18.55
N TRP A 387 2.34 15.50 18.08
CA TRP A 387 3.54 15.14 17.31
C TRP A 387 3.60 15.81 15.94
N ALA A 388 2.46 16.01 15.28
CA ALA A 388 2.43 16.72 14.01
C ALA A 388 2.89 18.17 14.15
N LYS A 389 2.52 18.88 15.23
CA LYS A 389 3.03 20.23 15.52
C LYS A 389 4.54 20.28 15.70
N LYS A 390 5.14 19.19 16.22
CA LYS A 390 6.58 19.07 16.45
C LYS A 390 7.36 18.78 15.16
N ALA A 391 6.86 17.83 14.37
CA ALA A 391 7.65 17.19 13.31
C ALA A 391 7.24 17.60 11.88
N VAL A 392 6.05 18.16 11.67
CA VAL A 392 5.56 18.47 10.32
C VAL A 392 5.66 19.96 10.03
N SER A 393 6.27 20.30 8.90
CA SER A 393 6.26 21.63 8.30
C SER A 393 5.76 21.56 6.86
N ILE A 394 5.09 22.63 6.42
CA ILE A 394 4.68 22.83 5.04
C ILE A 394 5.34 24.12 4.59
N ASP A 395 6.12 24.06 3.51
CA ASP A 395 6.80 25.24 2.99
C ASP A 395 5.75 26.20 2.39
N ASN A 396 5.49 27.27 3.12
CA ASN A 396 4.56 28.32 2.74
C ASN A 396 5.24 29.50 2.03
N THR A 397 6.54 29.42 1.69
CA THR A 397 7.21 30.48 0.88
C THR A 397 6.50 30.71 -0.45
N LYS A 398 5.81 29.68 -0.97
CA LYS A 398 4.87 29.77 -2.09
C LYS A 398 3.41 29.78 -1.62
N GLN A 399 3.05 30.63 -0.65
CA GLN A 399 1.70 30.70 -0.08
C GLN A 399 0.59 30.74 -1.15
N LYS A 400 0.82 31.45 -2.27
CA LYS A 400 -0.09 31.49 -3.42
C LYS A 400 -0.29 30.11 -4.08
N ALA A 401 0.76 29.32 -4.23
CA ALA A 401 0.69 27.97 -4.82
C ALA A 401 -0.05 27.00 -3.88
N TYR A 402 0.23 27.07 -2.57
CA TYR A 402 -0.49 26.29 -1.57
C TYR A 402 -2.00 26.60 -1.61
N GLN A 403 -2.38 27.89 -1.57
CA GLN A 403 -3.79 28.29 -1.63
C GLN A 403 -4.46 27.89 -2.96
N LYS A 404 -3.75 28.01 -4.08
CA LYS A 404 -4.24 27.53 -5.38
C LYS A 404 -4.49 26.02 -5.39
N TRP A 405 -3.60 25.24 -4.77
CA TRP A 405 -3.77 23.80 -4.65
C TRP A 405 -4.98 23.45 -3.78
N ILE A 406 -5.15 24.14 -2.64
CA ILE A 406 -6.31 23.95 -1.75
C ILE A 406 -7.62 24.25 -2.47
N GLU A 407 -7.67 25.34 -3.22
CA GLU A 407 -8.85 25.69 -4.01
C GLU A 407 -9.12 24.67 -5.13
N ASN A 408 -8.07 24.20 -5.82
CA ASN A 408 -8.21 23.12 -6.81
C ASN A 408 -8.78 21.83 -6.18
N ALA A 409 -8.27 21.44 -5.00
CA ALA A 409 -8.77 20.29 -4.26
C ALA A 409 -10.24 20.45 -3.87
N ARG A 410 -10.65 21.65 -3.45
CA ARG A 410 -12.06 21.97 -3.13
C ARG A 410 -12.96 21.84 -4.36
N ILE A 411 -12.57 22.44 -5.48
CA ILE A 411 -13.32 22.38 -6.74
C ILE A 411 -13.44 20.95 -7.26
N LEU A 412 -12.36 20.17 -7.23
CA LEU A 412 -12.42 18.76 -7.66
C LEU A 412 -13.37 17.93 -6.82
N LYS A 413 -13.34 18.09 -5.49
CA LYS A 413 -14.28 17.41 -4.59
C LYS A 413 -15.72 17.80 -4.89
N ASP A 414 -15.96 19.09 -5.15
CA ASP A 414 -17.29 19.57 -5.52
C ASP A 414 -17.77 18.94 -6.82
N LYS A 415 -16.93 18.92 -7.87
CA LYS A 415 -17.22 18.25 -9.15
C LYS A 415 -17.53 16.76 -9.03
N PHE A 416 -16.89 16.05 -8.09
CA PHE A 416 -17.26 14.67 -7.78
C PHE A 416 -18.66 14.59 -7.15
N ASN A 417 -18.97 15.47 -6.20
CA ASN A 417 -20.24 15.47 -5.47
C ASN A 417 -21.43 15.93 -6.34
N THR A 418 -21.20 16.84 -7.28
CA THR A 418 -22.21 17.34 -8.24
C THR A 418 -22.27 16.50 -9.51
N SER A 419 -21.43 15.47 -9.64
CA SER A 419 -21.29 14.62 -10.84
C SER A 419 -20.80 15.35 -12.10
N GLU A 420 -20.41 16.62 -12.02
CA GLU A 420 -19.84 17.37 -13.16
C GLU A 420 -18.63 16.68 -13.78
N ILE A 421 -17.84 15.96 -12.96
CA ILE A 421 -16.68 15.19 -13.43
C ILE A 421 -17.05 14.10 -14.44
N PHE A 422 -18.30 13.63 -14.42
CA PHE A 422 -18.82 12.55 -15.28
C PHE A 422 -19.78 13.06 -16.35
N ASN A 423 -20.29 14.29 -16.21
CA ASN A 423 -21.27 14.92 -17.10
C ASN A 423 -20.79 16.34 -17.44
N PRO A 424 -19.86 16.49 -18.41
CA PRO A 424 -19.31 17.79 -18.76
C PRO A 424 -20.35 18.72 -19.43
N VAL A 425 -21.45 18.17 -19.92
CA VAL A 425 -22.59 18.93 -20.43
C VAL A 425 -23.59 19.10 -19.28
N LYS A 426 -23.84 20.36 -18.88
CA LYS A 426 -24.89 20.69 -17.92
C LYS A 426 -26.19 20.04 -18.40
N THR A 427 -26.74 19.13 -17.61
CA THR A 427 -28.18 18.85 -17.64
C THR A 427 -28.87 20.14 -17.23
N GLU A 428 -29.29 20.93 -18.22
CA GLU A 428 -30.55 21.66 -18.07
C GLU A 428 -31.60 20.58 -17.75
N GLU A 429 -32.27 20.76 -16.61
CA GLU A 429 -33.34 19.93 -16.07
C GLU A 429 -32.94 18.58 -15.43
N ARG A 430 -32.91 18.59 -14.09
CA ARG A 430 -33.30 17.46 -13.24
C ARG A 430 -34.14 17.94 -12.08
#